data_AF-A0A2N7K4X1-F1
#
_entry.id   AF-A0A2N7K4X1-F1
#
_cell.length_a   1.000
_cell.length_b   1.000
_cell.length_c   1.000
_cell.angle_alpha   90.00
_cell.angle_beta   90.00
_cell.angle_gamma   90.00
#
_symmetry.space_group_name_H-M   'P 1'
#
loop_
_entity.id
_entity.type
_entity.pdbx_description
1 polymer ?
#
loop_
_entity_poly.entity_id
_entity_poly.type
_entity_poly.pdbx_seq_one_letter_code
_entity_poly.pdbx_strand_id
1 'polypeptide(L)'
;MKLSSSILALLMSVISLNVLANSLPPWNKSPQLEALIVDFEQTYQEATHELLKKKMTQVNNLSYFIRFIDKEGTPEQAQLKAFLLGTQQAYASSVYNQIQMNIRPWFCPKGGQLGIRPASEDPTQFIENVIWEALERTLKVDPNRFTRSNGVAAFTPTNSLVQYGLQTQYPCHQVIPEAHRMNGWVY
;
A
#
# COMPACT_ATOMS: atom_id res chain seq x y z
N MET A 1 12.05 -47.85 20.96
CA MET A 1 12.12 -46.69 21.88
C MET A 1 10.74 -46.06 21.96
N LYS A 2 10.07 -46.12 23.12
CA LYS A 2 8.79 -45.41 23.36
C LYS A 2 9.14 -44.01 23.84
N LEU A 3 8.85 -42.96 23.06
CA LEU A 3 8.88 -41.59 23.57
C LEU A 3 7.79 -41.45 24.65
N SER A 4 8.15 -40.93 25.82
CA SER A 4 7.18 -40.71 26.90
C SER A 4 6.24 -39.56 26.54
N SER A 5 4.96 -39.71 26.91
CA SER A 5 3.90 -38.73 26.63
C SER A 5 4.23 -37.32 27.18
N SER A 6 5.06 -37.24 28.21
CA SER A 6 5.53 -35.96 28.81
C SER A 6 6.50 -35.19 27.92
N ILE A 7 7.29 -35.86 27.07
CA ILE A 7 8.23 -35.21 26.12
C ILE A 7 7.45 -34.63 24.93
N LEU A 8 6.38 -35.31 24.49
CA LEU A 8 5.48 -34.81 23.46
C LEU A 8 4.71 -33.57 23.94
N ALA A 9 4.27 -33.55 25.19
CA ALA A 9 3.58 -32.40 25.78
C ALA A 9 4.51 -31.18 25.95
N LEU A 10 5.79 -31.40 26.29
CA LEU A 10 6.77 -30.31 26.41
C LEU A 10 7.16 -29.73 25.04
N LEU A 11 7.28 -30.56 24.00
CA LEU A 11 7.51 -30.09 22.63
C LEU A 11 6.30 -29.33 22.05
N MET A 12 5.07 -29.74 22.36
CA MET A 12 3.87 -29.01 21.95
C MET A 12 3.66 -27.71 22.73
N SER A 13 4.17 -27.62 23.96
CA SER A 13 4.13 -26.40 24.78
C SER A 13 5.18 -25.34 24.37
N VAL A 14 6.28 -25.74 23.70
CA VAL A 14 7.34 -24.80 23.28
C VAL A 14 7.05 -24.19 21.90
N ILE A 15 6.13 -24.77 21.12
CA ILE A 15 5.72 -24.22 19.81
C ILE A 15 4.71 -23.07 19.96
N SER A 16 4.08 -22.90 21.13
CA SER A 16 3.00 -21.92 21.31
C SER A 16 3.42 -20.55 21.82
N LEU A 17 4.72 -20.25 21.96
CA LEU A 17 5.18 -19.02 22.66
C LEU A 17 6.15 -18.11 21.88
N ASN A 18 6.37 -18.31 20.58
CA ASN A 18 7.24 -17.44 19.77
C ASN A 18 6.63 -16.96 18.44
N VAL A 19 5.30 -16.79 18.38
CA VAL A 19 4.70 -15.91 17.36
C VAL A 19 4.33 -14.60 18.05
N LEU A 20 5.36 -13.88 18.51
CA LEU A 20 5.25 -12.43 18.58
C LEU A 20 5.32 -11.97 17.13
N ALA A 21 4.14 -11.92 16.53
CA ALA A 21 3.86 -11.36 15.22
C ALA A 21 4.60 -10.03 15.10
N ASN A 22 5.64 -9.99 14.25
CA ASN A 22 6.36 -8.77 13.91
C ASN A 22 5.60 -7.94 12.85
N SER A 23 4.29 -8.17 12.69
CA SER A 23 3.40 -7.36 11.88
C SER A 23 3.21 -6.00 12.55
N LEU A 24 3.32 -4.91 11.80
CA LEU A 24 2.82 -3.62 12.28
C LEU A 24 1.30 -3.76 12.50
N PRO A 25 0.70 -2.97 13.38
CA PRO A 25 -0.76 -2.96 13.49
C PRO A 25 -1.39 -2.63 12.12
N PRO A 26 -2.56 -3.19 11.78
CA PRO A 26 -3.34 -2.79 10.63
C PRO A 26 -3.52 -1.26 10.58
N TRP A 27 -3.60 -0.69 9.38
CA TRP A 27 -3.78 0.74 9.22
C TRP A 27 -5.08 1.22 9.91
N ASN A 28 -4.95 2.19 10.82
CA ASN A 28 -6.09 2.81 11.48
C ASN A 28 -6.67 3.91 10.58
N LYS A 29 -7.67 3.54 9.77
CA LYS A 29 -8.31 4.45 8.81
C LYS A 29 -9.06 5.56 9.55
N SER A 30 -8.98 6.80 9.07
CA SER A 30 -9.81 7.89 9.57
C SER A 30 -11.28 7.66 9.19
N PRO A 31 -12.25 8.23 9.93
CA PRO A 31 -13.66 8.17 9.52
C PRO A 31 -13.91 8.72 8.12
N GLN A 32 -13.12 9.70 7.68
CA GLN A 32 -13.19 10.26 6.33
C GLN A 32 -12.70 9.26 5.28
N LEU A 33 -11.62 8.52 5.57
CA LEU A 33 -11.13 7.47 4.69
C LEU A 33 -12.11 6.30 4.63
N GLU A 34 -12.70 5.89 5.76
CA GLU A 34 -13.73 4.86 5.77
C GLU A 34 -14.94 5.24 4.91
N ALA A 35 -15.44 6.48 5.06
CA ALA A 35 -16.52 6.99 4.23
C ALA A 35 -16.14 6.99 2.73
N LEU A 36 -14.92 7.41 2.39
CA LEU A 36 -14.43 7.38 1.02
C LEU A 36 -14.41 5.95 0.45
N ILE A 37 -14.02 4.96 1.24
CA ILE A 37 -13.98 3.56 0.79
C ILE A 37 -15.40 3.05 0.49
N VAL A 38 -16.37 3.40 1.33
CA VAL A 38 -17.79 3.08 1.07
C VAL A 38 -18.26 3.72 -0.24
N ASP A 39 -17.94 4.99 -0.46
CA ASP A 39 -18.27 5.70 -1.72
C ASP A 39 -17.60 5.05 -2.94
N PHE A 40 -16.36 4.58 -2.80
CA PHE A 40 -15.65 3.83 -3.84
C PHE A 40 -16.34 2.51 -4.16
N GLU A 41 -16.67 1.71 -3.15
CA GLU A 41 -17.35 0.44 -3.34
C GLU A 41 -18.69 0.64 -4.06
N GLN A 42 -19.46 1.66 -3.68
CA GLN A 42 -20.70 2.02 -4.37
C GLN A 42 -20.43 2.41 -5.84
N THR A 43 -19.44 3.28 -6.07
CA THR A 43 -19.03 3.71 -7.42
C THR A 43 -18.64 2.52 -8.30
N TYR A 44 -18.00 1.50 -7.75
CA TYR A 44 -17.60 0.29 -8.48
C TYR A 44 -18.79 -0.60 -8.85
N GLN A 45 -19.79 -0.70 -7.97
CA GLN A 45 -21.02 -1.45 -8.23
C GLN A 45 -21.88 -0.80 -9.32
N GLU A 46 -21.92 0.53 -9.34
CA GLU A 46 -22.70 1.32 -10.31
C GLU A 46 -22.00 1.54 -11.65
N ALA A 47 -20.72 1.15 -11.77
CA ALA A 47 -19.91 1.38 -12.96
C ALA A 47 -20.45 0.60 -14.18
N THR A 48 -21.22 1.28 -15.03
CA THR A 48 -21.77 0.70 -16.27
C THR A 48 -20.82 0.80 -17.46
N HIS A 49 -19.96 1.82 -17.49
CA HIS A 49 -19.09 2.10 -18.63
C HIS A 49 -17.97 1.05 -18.77
N GLU A 50 -17.81 0.46 -19.95
CA GLU A 50 -16.89 -0.66 -20.22
C GLU A 50 -15.42 -0.34 -19.87
N LEU A 51 -14.97 0.89 -20.14
CA LEU A 51 -13.63 1.33 -19.71
C LEU A 51 -13.42 1.22 -18.19
N LEU A 52 -14.43 1.56 -17.38
CA LEU A 52 -14.33 1.49 -15.92
C LEU A 52 -14.33 0.03 -15.47
N LYS A 53 -15.17 -0.82 -16.05
CA LYS A 53 -15.14 -2.27 -15.83
C LYS A 53 -13.77 -2.86 -16.14
N LYS A 54 -13.15 -2.47 -17.26
CA LYS A 54 -11.79 -2.88 -17.60
C LYS A 54 -10.75 -2.40 -16.58
N LYS A 55 -10.89 -1.20 -16.01
CA LYS A 55 -9.99 -0.72 -14.95
C LYS A 55 -10.12 -1.54 -13.67
N MET A 56 -11.33 -2.00 -13.33
CA MET A 56 -11.59 -2.82 -12.14
C MET A 56 -10.95 -4.21 -12.19
N THR A 57 -10.53 -4.69 -13.36
CA THR A 57 -9.83 -5.97 -13.51
C THR A 57 -8.31 -5.82 -13.50
N GLN A 58 -7.79 -4.59 -13.46
CA GLN A 58 -6.36 -4.32 -13.50
C GLN A 58 -5.78 -4.27 -12.09
N VAL A 59 -4.85 -5.17 -11.78
CA VAL A 59 -4.20 -5.28 -10.46
C VAL A 59 -3.52 -3.97 -10.01
N ASN A 60 -3.08 -3.13 -10.95
CA ASN A 60 -2.44 -1.84 -10.68
C ASN A 60 -3.44 -0.68 -10.52
N ASN A 61 -4.74 -0.96 -10.41
CA ASN A 61 -5.78 0.04 -10.24
C ASN A 61 -6.27 0.12 -8.79
N LEU A 62 -6.61 1.33 -8.32
CA LEU A 62 -7.14 1.54 -6.98
C LEU A 62 -8.39 0.71 -6.72
N SER A 63 -9.27 0.56 -7.71
CA SER A 63 -10.46 -0.27 -7.58
C SER A 63 -10.15 -1.74 -7.31
N TYR A 64 -9.07 -2.28 -7.87
CA TYR A 64 -8.62 -3.65 -7.57
C TYR A 64 -8.05 -3.73 -6.15
N PHE A 65 -7.27 -2.72 -5.74
CA PHE A 65 -6.73 -2.63 -4.38
C PHE A 65 -7.86 -2.62 -3.34
N ILE A 66 -8.82 -1.70 -3.45
CA ILE A 66 -9.93 -1.56 -2.49
C ILE A 66 -10.78 -2.85 -2.43
N ARG A 67 -11.09 -3.46 -3.57
CA ARG A 67 -11.97 -4.64 -3.62
C ARG A 67 -11.34 -5.91 -3.03
N PHE A 68 -10.02 -6.03 -3.04
CA PHE A 68 -9.34 -7.30 -2.78
C PHE A 68 -8.30 -7.27 -1.66
N ILE A 69 -7.90 -6.11 -1.14
CA ILE A 69 -6.84 -6.03 -0.12
C ILE A 69 -7.20 -6.82 1.16
N ASP A 70 -8.45 -6.72 1.59
CA ASP A 70 -8.98 -7.38 2.80
C ASP A 70 -9.67 -8.73 2.50
N LYS A 71 -9.50 -9.30 1.29
CA LYS A 71 -10.13 -10.58 0.88
C LYS A 71 -9.18 -11.76 1.06
N GLU A 72 -8.90 -12.08 2.31
CA GLU A 72 -7.95 -13.13 2.69
C GLU A 72 -8.19 -14.47 1.97
N GLY A 73 -7.11 -15.04 1.42
CA GLY A 73 -7.12 -16.37 0.80
C GLY A 73 -7.69 -16.44 -0.63
N THR A 74 -8.04 -15.30 -1.24
CA THR A 74 -8.53 -15.26 -2.62
C THR A 74 -7.40 -15.20 -3.65
N PRO A 75 -7.59 -15.77 -4.87
CA PRO A 75 -6.63 -15.62 -5.97
C PRO A 75 -6.34 -14.14 -6.31
N GLU A 76 -7.36 -13.29 -6.24
CA GLU A 76 -7.24 -11.86 -6.51
C GLU A 76 -6.40 -11.14 -5.46
N GLN A 77 -6.58 -11.47 -4.17
CA GLN A 77 -5.72 -10.93 -3.13
C GLN A 77 -4.27 -11.41 -3.31
N ALA A 78 -4.05 -12.69 -3.64
CA ALA A 78 -2.71 -13.20 -3.91
C ALA A 78 -2.05 -12.46 -5.09
N GLN A 79 -2.81 -12.22 -6.16
CA GLN A 79 -2.36 -11.42 -7.30
C GLN A 79 -2.03 -9.98 -6.90
N LEU A 80 -2.88 -9.35 -6.09
CA LEU A 80 -2.66 -8.00 -5.56
C LEU A 80 -1.40 -7.93 -4.70
N LYS A 81 -1.24 -8.82 -3.73
CA LYS A 81 -0.07 -8.88 -2.84
C LYS A 81 1.21 -9.12 -3.65
N ALA A 82 1.19 -9.99 -4.67
CA ALA A 82 2.35 -10.18 -5.56
C ALA A 82 2.71 -8.89 -6.33
N PHE A 83 1.71 -8.19 -6.86
CA PHE A 83 1.91 -6.89 -7.54
C PHE A 83 2.47 -5.82 -6.60
N LEU A 84 1.92 -5.71 -5.39
CA LEU A 84 2.37 -4.77 -4.36
C LEU A 84 3.81 -5.06 -3.95
N LEU A 85 4.16 -6.34 -3.75
CA LEU A 85 5.52 -6.76 -3.41
C LEU A 85 6.52 -6.40 -4.52
N GLY A 86 6.18 -6.66 -5.79
CA GLY A 86 7.02 -6.30 -6.93
C GLY A 86 7.22 -4.78 -7.04
N THR A 87 6.14 -4.00 -6.86
CA THR A 87 6.19 -2.53 -6.86
C THR A 87 7.09 -2.01 -5.74
N GLN A 88 6.94 -2.55 -4.53
CA GLN A 88 7.75 -2.20 -3.37
C GLN A 88 9.24 -2.49 -3.61
N GLN A 89 9.58 -3.68 -4.12
CA GLN A 89 10.95 -4.06 -4.43
C GLN A 89 11.56 -3.18 -5.51
N ALA A 90 10.79 -2.82 -6.55
CA ALA A 90 11.25 -1.96 -7.63
C ALA A 90 11.64 -0.56 -7.13
N TYR A 91 10.78 0.08 -6.32
CA TYR A 91 11.09 1.39 -5.75
C TYR A 91 12.25 1.34 -4.75
N ALA A 92 12.29 0.31 -3.89
CA ALA A 92 13.39 0.12 -2.95
C ALA A 92 14.75 -0.02 -3.65
N SER A 93 14.81 -0.89 -4.65
CA SER A 93 16.03 -1.15 -5.42
C SER A 93 16.46 0.06 -6.24
N SER A 94 15.50 0.75 -6.86
CA SER A 94 15.74 1.95 -7.64
C SER A 94 16.34 3.07 -6.79
N VAL A 95 15.77 3.34 -5.60
CA VAL A 95 16.27 4.40 -4.72
C VAL A 95 17.60 4.01 -4.09
N TYR A 96 17.77 2.76 -3.67
CA TYR A 96 19.05 2.26 -3.17
C TYR A 96 20.15 2.49 -4.21
N ASN A 97 19.94 2.09 -5.47
CA ASN A 97 20.92 2.26 -6.53
C ASN A 97 21.23 3.73 -6.83
N GLN A 98 20.21 4.59 -6.87
CA GLN A 98 20.42 6.04 -7.04
C GLN A 98 21.32 6.61 -5.93
N ILE A 99 21.05 6.25 -4.67
CA ILE A 99 21.86 6.69 -3.53
C ILE A 99 23.30 6.16 -3.63
N GLN A 100 23.50 4.89 -3.98
CA GLN A 100 24.84 4.30 -4.16
C GLN A 100 25.63 5.01 -5.28
N MET A 101 24.95 5.50 -6.31
CA MET A 101 25.55 6.27 -7.41
C MET A 101 25.69 7.77 -7.11
N ASN A 102 25.44 8.21 -5.87
CA ASN A 102 25.41 9.62 -5.48
C ASN A 102 24.43 10.48 -6.31
N ILE A 103 23.36 9.85 -6.81
CA ILE A 103 22.25 10.50 -7.51
C ILE A 103 21.16 10.76 -6.48
N ARG A 104 20.67 12.01 -6.41
CA ARG A 104 19.53 12.35 -5.54
C ARG A 104 18.26 11.73 -6.11
N PRO A 105 17.58 10.81 -5.39
CA PRO A 105 16.30 10.25 -5.83
C PRO A 105 15.16 11.27 -5.76
N TRP A 106 14.03 10.97 -6.39
CA TRP A 106 12.82 11.81 -6.37
C TRP A 106 12.03 11.73 -5.04
N PHE A 107 12.36 10.76 -4.17
CA PHE A 107 11.99 10.68 -2.76
C PHE A 107 13.18 10.15 -1.94
N CYS A 108 13.33 10.60 -0.69
CA CYS A 108 14.50 10.37 0.15
C CYS A 108 14.12 9.68 1.46
N PRO A 109 14.22 8.35 1.54
CA PRO A 109 13.98 7.64 2.79
C PRO A 109 14.96 8.07 3.88
N LYS A 110 14.47 8.16 5.12
CA LYS A 110 15.31 8.41 6.29
C LYS A 110 16.32 7.26 6.43
N GLY A 111 17.60 7.58 6.60
CA GLY A 111 18.67 6.58 6.68
C GLY A 111 19.02 5.90 5.35
N GLY A 112 18.51 6.40 4.22
CA GLY A 112 18.91 5.96 2.88
C GLY A 112 18.25 4.66 2.39
N GLN A 113 17.30 4.10 3.14
CA GLN A 113 16.59 2.88 2.77
C GLN A 113 15.12 2.92 3.24
N LEU A 114 14.23 2.30 2.46
CA LEU A 114 12.84 2.12 2.88
C LEU A 114 12.76 1.13 4.05
N GLY A 115 11.86 1.37 4.99
CA GLY A 115 11.62 0.52 6.16
C GLY A 115 10.88 -0.78 5.84
N ILE A 116 11.30 -1.50 4.80
CA ILE A 116 10.68 -2.74 4.33
C ILE A 116 11.13 -3.91 5.21
N ARG A 117 10.19 -4.83 5.49
CA ARG A 117 10.45 -6.06 6.24
C ARG A 117 10.11 -7.27 5.35
N PRO A 118 11.03 -7.80 4.54
CA PRO A 118 10.72 -8.86 3.58
C PRO A 118 10.28 -10.18 4.23
N ALA A 119 10.68 -10.42 5.48
CA ALA A 119 10.41 -11.64 6.23
C ALA A 119 9.32 -11.46 7.32
N SER A 120 8.52 -10.39 7.26
CA SER A 120 7.33 -10.26 8.13
C SER A 120 6.19 -11.16 7.65
N GLU A 121 5.23 -11.38 8.52
CA GLU A 121 3.96 -12.06 8.19
C GLU A 121 3.20 -11.33 7.07
N ASP A 122 3.32 -9.99 7.01
CA ASP A 122 2.78 -9.17 5.93
C ASP A 122 3.90 -8.40 5.21
N PRO A 123 4.50 -8.98 4.14
CA PRO A 123 5.66 -8.40 3.46
C PRO A 123 5.32 -7.18 2.60
N THR A 124 4.03 -6.91 2.33
CA THR A 124 3.54 -5.77 1.54
C THR A 124 3.01 -4.63 2.39
N GLN A 125 3.02 -4.77 3.71
CA GLN A 125 2.48 -3.79 4.64
C GLN A 125 3.04 -2.37 4.44
N PHE A 126 4.34 -2.25 4.12
CA PHE A 126 4.95 -0.95 3.87
C PHE A 126 4.28 -0.22 2.70
N ILE A 127 4.12 -0.89 1.55
CA ILE A 127 3.55 -0.26 0.36
C ILE A 127 2.04 -0.02 0.48
N GLU A 128 1.34 -0.86 1.25
CA GLU A 128 -0.06 -0.65 1.60
C GLU A 128 -0.25 0.61 2.43
N ASN A 129 0.57 0.80 3.46
CA ASN A 129 0.56 2.01 4.27
C ASN A 129 0.88 3.24 3.43
N VAL A 130 1.77 3.15 2.46
CA VAL A 130 2.02 4.24 1.50
C VAL A 130 0.75 4.63 0.74
N ILE A 131 -0.04 3.65 0.29
CA ILE A 131 -1.30 3.90 -0.42
C ILE A 131 -2.34 4.50 0.53
N TRP A 132 -2.51 3.95 1.73
CA TRP A 132 -3.46 4.48 2.71
C TRP A 132 -3.15 5.91 3.14
N GLU A 133 -1.89 6.20 3.46
CA GLU A 133 -1.44 7.56 3.79
C GLU A 133 -1.63 8.53 2.63
N ALA A 134 -1.38 8.09 1.39
CA ALA A 134 -1.63 8.92 0.21
C ALA A 134 -3.12 9.29 0.10
N LEU A 135 -4.03 8.36 0.38
CA LEU A 135 -5.48 8.62 0.40
C LEU A 135 -5.85 9.59 1.54
N GLU A 136 -5.39 9.34 2.77
CA GLU A 136 -5.61 10.22 3.92
C GLU A 136 -5.13 11.64 3.66
N ARG A 137 -3.90 11.78 3.18
CA ARG A 137 -3.30 13.07 2.85
C ARG A 137 -4.13 13.78 1.78
N THR A 138 -4.55 13.05 0.75
CA THR A 138 -5.37 13.59 -0.34
C THR A 138 -6.69 14.11 0.18
N LEU A 139 -7.40 13.35 1.01
CA LEU A 139 -8.65 13.78 1.63
C LEU A 139 -8.46 15.02 2.51
N LYS A 140 -7.31 15.15 3.18
CA LYS A 140 -7.00 16.32 4.01
C LYS A 140 -6.76 17.59 3.18
N VAL A 141 -6.02 17.49 2.07
CA VAL A 141 -5.63 18.67 1.26
C VAL A 141 -6.62 18.99 0.14
N ASP A 142 -7.37 18.00 -0.33
CA ASP A 142 -8.36 18.11 -1.39
C ASP A 142 -9.53 17.14 -1.12
N PRO A 143 -10.45 17.49 -0.19
CA PRO A 143 -11.54 16.61 0.25
C PRO A 143 -12.45 16.10 -0.87
N ASN A 144 -12.56 16.86 -1.96
CA ASN A 144 -13.42 16.54 -3.10
C ASN A 144 -12.66 15.83 -4.23
N ARG A 145 -11.37 15.49 -4.06
CA ARG A 145 -10.53 14.92 -5.11
C ARG A 145 -11.19 13.73 -5.81
N PHE A 146 -11.74 12.84 -5.00
CA PHE A 146 -12.22 11.54 -5.44
C PHE A 146 -13.68 11.52 -5.87
N THR A 147 -14.45 12.55 -5.50
CA THR A 147 -15.86 12.73 -5.89
C THR A 147 -16.02 13.55 -7.17
N ARG A 148 -15.01 14.34 -7.54
CA ARG A 148 -14.98 15.10 -8.81
C ARG A 148 -15.11 14.19 -10.03
N SER A 149 -15.64 14.79 -11.11
CA SER A 149 -15.78 14.12 -12.42
C SER A 149 -16.54 12.79 -12.32
N ASN A 150 -17.63 12.77 -11.54
CA ASN A 150 -18.49 11.60 -11.33
C ASN A 150 -17.72 10.36 -10.84
N GLY A 151 -16.82 10.54 -9.86
CA GLY A 151 -16.11 9.42 -9.23
C GLY A 151 -15.04 8.76 -10.10
N VAL A 152 -14.69 9.28 -11.28
CA VAL A 152 -13.66 8.69 -12.16
C VAL A 152 -12.30 8.56 -11.47
N ALA A 153 -12.00 9.46 -10.53
CA ALA A 153 -10.79 9.42 -9.72
C ALA A 153 -10.68 8.18 -8.81
N ALA A 154 -11.80 7.52 -8.49
CA ALA A 154 -11.84 6.23 -7.79
C ALA A 154 -11.16 5.09 -8.58
N PHE A 155 -10.94 5.28 -9.88
CA PHE A 155 -10.27 4.32 -10.77
C PHE A 155 -8.85 4.77 -11.14
N THR A 156 -8.21 5.56 -10.29
CA THR A 156 -6.82 6.00 -10.45
C THR A 156 -5.87 4.80 -10.35
N PRO A 157 -4.79 4.74 -11.15
CA PRO A 157 -3.75 3.73 -10.97
C PRO A 157 -3.09 3.84 -9.59
N THR A 158 -2.95 2.71 -8.89
CA THR A 158 -2.32 2.61 -7.57
C THR A 158 -0.88 3.13 -7.60
N ASN A 159 -0.16 2.98 -8.72
CA ASN A 159 1.20 3.52 -8.87
C ASN A 159 1.25 5.05 -8.72
N SER A 160 0.20 5.78 -9.13
CA SER A 160 0.16 7.23 -8.95
C SER A 160 0.05 7.62 -7.49
N LEU A 161 -0.77 6.88 -6.72
CA LEU A 161 -0.87 7.03 -5.26
C LEU A 161 0.42 6.65 -4.56
N VAL A 162 1.06 5.54 -4.97
CA VAL A 162 2.36 5.12 -4.43
C VAL A 162 3.43 6.18 -4.65
N GLN A 163 3.54 6.71 -5.87
CA GLN A 163 4.51 7.76 -6.18
C GLN A 163 4.28 9.02 -5.34
N TYR A 164 3.05 9.50 -5.30
CA TYR A 164 2.69 10.66 -4.49
C TYR A 164 2.91 10.43 -2.98
N GLY A 165 2.53 9.25 -2.46
CA GLY A 165 2.74 8.85 -1.07
C GLY A 165 4.23 8.81 -0.71
N LEU A 166 5.05 8.14 -1.52
CA LEU A 166 6.50 8.09 -1.30
C LEU A 166 7.14 9.49 -1.31
N GLN A 167 6.76 10.36 -2.26
CA GLN A 167 7.33 11.71 -2.33
C GLN A 167 6.94 12.56 -1.11
N THR A 168 5.70 12.44 -0.63
CA THR A 168 5.18 13.27 0.46
C THR A 168 5.55 12.77 1.85
N GLN A 169 5.71 11.46 2.04
CA GLN A 169 6.18 10.87 3.31
C GLN A 169 7.69 10.95 3.47
N TYR A 170 8.42 10.83 2.36
CA TYR A 170 9.88 10.82 2.33
C TYR A 170 10.40 11.95 1.43
N PRO A 171 10.10 13.23 1.72
CA PRO A 171 10.51 14.31 0.85
C PRO A 171 12.02 14.56 0.96
N CYS A 172 12.67 14.76 -0.19
CA CYS A 172 14.10 15.14 -0.24
C CYS A 172 14.36 16.60 0.18
N HIS A 173 13.30 17.40 0.29
CA HIS A 173 13.32 18.81 0.64
C HIS A 173 12.27 19.05 1.73
N GLN A 174 12.50 19.99 2.66
CA GLN A 174 11.48 20.34 3.65
C GLN A 174 10.16 20.77 3.00
N VAL A 175 10.26 21.49 1.88
CA VAL A 175 9.13 21.79 0.98
C VAL A 175 9.48 21.24 -0.39
N ILE A 176 8.62 20.39 -0.95
CA ILE A 176 8.83 19.80 -2.27
C ILE A 176 8.69 20.91 -3.34
N PRO A 177 9.76 21.22 -4.11
CA PRO A 177 9.71 22.24 -5.16
C PRO A 177 8.67 21.89 -6.22
N GLU A 178 7.99 22.91 -6.77
CA GLU A 178 6.93 22.70 -7.78
C GLU A 178 7.41 21.88 -8.99
N ALA A 179 8.63 22.14 -9.47
CA ALA A 179 9.25 21.40 -10.57
C ALA A 179 9.44 19.89 -10.29
N HIS A 180 9.37 19.45 -9.03
CA HIS A 180 9.51 18.04 -8.65
C HIS A 180 8.18 17.38 -8.31
N ARG A 181 7.08 18.15 -8.23
CA ARG A 181 5.78 17.64 -7.81
C ARG A 181 5.19 16.73 -8.88
N MET A 182 4.59 15.63 -8.45
CA MET A 182 3.84 14.76 -9.36
C MET A 182 2.63 15.50 -9.93
N ASN A 183 2.54 15.54 -11.26
CA ASN A 183 1.44 16.21 -11.97
C ASN A 183 0.07 15.68 -11.53
N GLY A 184 -0.86 16.60 -11.34
CA GLY A 184 -2.22 16.27 -10.93
C GLY A 184 -2.40 15.97 -9.45
N TRP A 185 -1.36 16.09 -8.61
CA TRP A 185 -1.49 15.95 -7.15
C TRP A 185 -1.32 17.30 -6.43
N VAL A 186 -1.93 17.43 -5.26
CA VAL A 186 -1.87 18.63 -4.41
C VAL A 186 -0.85 18.41 -3.30
N TYR A 187 0.06 19.36 -3.09
CA TYR A 187 1.17 19.28 -2.14
C TYR A 187 0.99 20.26 -0.99
#